data_AF-A0A2P9H1T7-F1
#
_entry.id   AF-A0A2P9H1T7-F1
#
_cell.length_a   1.000
_cell.length_b   1.000
_cell.length_c   1.000
_cell.angle_alpha   90.00
_cell.angle_beta   90.00
_cell.angle_gamma   90.00
#
_symmetry.space_group_name_H-M   'P 1'
#
loop_
_entity.id
_entity.type
_entity.pdbx_description
1 polymer ?
#
loop_
_entity_poly.entity_id
_entity_poly.type
_entity_poly.pdbx_seq_one_letter_code
_entity_poly.pdbx_strand_id
1 'polypeptide(L)'
;MVFVLLAYGGWSDAATLSAEMRDERRGIVLALVGGMSIVGALYLAVNWGYVRVLGLDGLANTNAPAADLMRLAFGRPGEILIVSTVATAAVSIMNALLIVGARTTFAAAQDLSGLADLDHWDELRGTPARAMLAMGGVSILLIGFGSLTRGGFSTMVDYLAPVYWFFLSLSALAVIVLRVRSPDAPRPFRVPGYPVTPILFFLSCLYTLYASLAYVKIGALVGVAVLAVGGIFLLFQRS
;
A
#
# COMPACT_ATOMS: atom_id res chain seq x y z
N MET A 1 -2.62 -4.74 -14.63
CA MET A 1 -2.60 -5.61 -13.43
C MET A 1 -2.15 -4.85 -12.20
N VAL A 2 -0.97 -4.21 -12.20
CA VAL A 2 -0.43 -3.47 -11.04
C VAL A 2 -1.40 -2.41 -10.50
N PHE A 3 -1.96 -1.56 -11.37
CA PHE A 3 -2.94 -0.54 -10.96
C PHE A 3 -4.23 -1.10 -10.35
N VAL A 4 -4.67 -2.29 -10.80
CA VAL A 4 -5.85 -2.94 -10.22
C VAL A 4 -5.53 -3.44 -8.81
N LEU A 5 -4.37 -4.06 -8.62
CA LEU A 5 -3.93 -4.53 -7.30
C LEU A 5 -3.71 -3.37 -6.32
N LEU A 6 -3.27 -2.21 -6.80
CA LEU A 6 -3.17 -1.00 -5.99
C LEU A 6 -4.54 -0.55 -5.46
N ALA A 7 -5.58 -0.63 -6.29
CA ALA A 7 -6.94 -0.26 -5.87
C ALA A 7 -7.48 -1.19 -4.76
N TYR A 8 -7.06 -2.46 -4.76
CA TYR A 8 -7.35 -3.39 -3.67
C TYR A 8 -6.37 -3.31 -2.50
N GLY A 9 -5.43 -2.36 -2.48
CA GLY A 9 -4.43 -2.19 -1.43
C GLY A 9 -5.00 -1.90 -0.04
N GLY A 10 -4.15 -1.92 0.99
CA GLY A 10 -4.53 -1.62 2.38
C GLY A 10 -5.00 -2.82 3.21
N TRP A 11 -5.25 -3.97 2.58
CA TRP A 11 -5.54 -5.23 3.30
C TRP A 11 -4.35 -5.72 4.15
N SER A 12 -3.12 -5.38 3.76
CA SER A 12 -1.91 -5.66 4.55
C SER A 12 -1.89 -4.89 5.87
N ASP A 13 -2.40 -3.67 5.87
CA ASP A 13 -2.41 -2.78 7.04
C ASP A 13 -3.54 -3.18 7.99
N ALA A 14 -4.67 -3.61 7.45
CA ALA A 14 -5.72 -4.25 8.25
C ALA A 14 -5.21 -5.52 8.96
N ALA A 15 -4.24 -6.23 8.38
CA ALA A 15 -3.65 -7.40 9.02
C ALA A 15 -2.74 -7.05 10.21
N THR A 16 -2.15 -5.86 10.29
CA THR A 16 -1.32 -5.46 11.46
C THR A 16 -2.19 -5.21 12.69
N LEU A 17 -3.42 -4.74 12.49
CA LEU A 17 -4.43 -4.57 13.56
C LEU A 17 -4.94 -5.89 14.13
N SER A 18 -4.55 -7.03 13.54
CA SER A 18 -4.95 -8.35 14.04
C SER A 18 -4.52 -8.62 15.47
N ALA A 19 -3.36 -8.08 15.88
CA ALA A 19 -2.83 -8.25 17.23
C ALA A 19 -3.65 -7.51 18.31
N GLU A 20 -4.47 -6.54 17.92
CA GLU A 20 -5.32 -5.76 18.82
C GLU A 20 -6.77 -6.29 18.87
N MET A 21 -7.09 -7.33 18.08
CA MET A 21 -8.44 -7.88 18.03
C MET A 21 -8.74 -8.77 19.23
N ARG A 22 -9.86 -8.49 19.91
CA ARG A 22 -10.36 -9.31 21.04
C ARG A 22 -10.59 -10.80 20.69
N ASP A 23 -10.99 -11.10 19.46
CA ASP A 23 -11.12 -12.48 18.95
C ASP A 23 -10.10 -12.70 17.82
N GLU A 24 -8.92 -13.15 18.21
CA GLU A 24 -7.75 -13.34 17.35
C GLU A 24 -7.96 -14.39 16.24
N ARG A 25 -8.87 -15.36 16.43
CA ARG A 25 -8.98 -16.52 15.54
C ARG A 25 -10.00 -16.35 14.43
N ARG A 26 -11.22 -15.95 14.79
CA ARG A 26 -12.33 -15.85 13.82
C ARG A 26 -12.59 -14.42 13.42
N GLY A 27 -12.39 -13.48 14.34
CA GLY A 27 -12.62 -12.06 14.10
C GLY A 27 -11.82 -11.54 12.92
N ILE A 28 -10.50 -11.77 12.92
CA ILE A 28 -9.61 -11.26 11.86
C ILE A 28 -9.93 -11.84 10.48
N VAL A 29 -10.24 -13.14 10.39
CA VAL A 29 -10.55 -13.80 9.13
C VAL A 29 -11.86 -13.26 8.56
N LEU A 30 -12.89 -13.15 9.39
CA LEU A 30 -14.18 -12.61 8.99
C LEU A 30 -14.07 -11.14 8.58
N ALA A 31 -13.28 -10.34 9.30
CA ALA A 31 -13.04 -8.94 8.97
C ALA A 31 -12.32 -8.80 7.61
N LEU A 32 -11.24 -9.55 7.38
CA LEU A 32 -10.48 -9.49 6.13
C LEU A 32 -11.27 -10.04 4.94
N VAL A 33 -11.85 -11.24 5.06
CA VAL A 33 -12.60 -11.87 3.98
C VAL A 33 -13.89 -11.12 3.70
N GLY A 34 -14.64 -10.75 4.74
CA GLY A 34 -15.88 -9.97 4.63
C GLY A 34 -15.62 -8.59 4.04
N GLY A 35 -14.63 -7.87 4.57
CA GLY A 35 -14.23 -6.55 4.07
C GLY A 35 -13.80 -6.60 2.60
N MET A 36 -12.91 -7.52 2.25
CA MET A 36 -12.44 -7.66 0.86
C MET A 36 -13.56 -8.08 -0.09
N SER A 37 -14.50 -8.92 0.36
CA SER A 37 -15.66 -9.33 -0.44
C SER A 37 -16.60 -8.16 -0.70
N ILE A 38 -16.88 -7.33 0.32
CA ILE A 38 -17.71 -6.14 0.19
C ILE A 38 -17.05 -5.14 -0.76
N VAL A 39 -15.75 -4.85 -0.56
CA VAL A 39 -15.00 -3.93 -1.45
C VAL A 39 -15.01 -4.45 -2.88
N GLY A 40 -14.77 -5.75 -3.09
CA GLY A 40 -14.84 -6.37 -4.41
C GLY A 40 -16.22 -6.23 -5.06
N ALA A 41 -17.29 -6.49 -4.32
CA ALA A 41 -18.66 -6.33 -4.82
C ALA A 41 -18.96 -4.86 -5.21
N LEU A 42 -18.56 -3.90 -4.37
CA LEU A 42 -18.73 -2.47 -4.66
C LEU A 42 -17.92 -2.06 -5.90
N TYR A 43 -16.70 -2.54 -6.04
CA TYR A 43 -15.86 -2.24 -7.21
C TYR A 43 -16.48 -2.80 -8.48
N LEU A 44 -17.00 -4.03 -8.46
CA LEU A 44 -17.69 -4.61 -9.61
C LEU A 44 -18.96 -3.81 -9.95
N ALA A 45 -19.74 -3.40 -8.96
CA ALA A 45 -20.94 -2.59 -9.17
C ALA A 45 -20.62 -1.22 -9.80
N VAL A 46 -19.58 -0.54 -9.31
CA VAL A 46 -19.14 0.76 -9.83
C VAL A 46 -18.58 0.62 -11.25
N ASN A 47 -17.73 -0.39 -11.51
CA ASN A 47 -17.20 -0.65 -12.85
C ASN A 47 -18.31 -1.00 -13.85
N TRP A 48 -19.32 -1.76 -13.41
CA TRP A 48 -20.49 -2.04 -14.21
C TRP A 48 -21.26 -0.75 -14.56
N GLY A 49 -21.40 0.18 -13.60
CA GLY A 49 -21.93 1.52 -13.84
C GLY A 49 -21.13 2.31 -14.88
N TYR A 50 -19.80 2.32 -14.78
CA TYR A 50 -18.93 2.97 -15.76
C TYR A 50 -19.13 2.42 -17.17
N VAL A 51 -19.09 1.10 -17.34
CA VAL A 51 -19.26 0.47 -18.65
C VAL A 51 -20.66 0.74 -19.22
N ARG A 52 -21.69 0.76 -18.38
CA ARG A 52 -23.08 1.03 -18.82
C ARG A 52 -23.30 2.47 -19.29
N VAL A 53 -22.69 3.45 -18.63
CA VAL A 53 -22.93 4.88 -18.91
C VAL A 53 -21.92 5.44 -19.91
N LEU A 54 -20.63 5.13 -19.75
CA LEU A 54 -19.55 5.66 -20.57
C LEU A 54 -19.22 4.77 -21.78
N GLY A 55 -19.58 3.49 -21.73
CA GLY A 55 -19.06 2.49 -22.66
C GLY A 55 -17.57 2.20 -22.44
N LEU A 56 -17.04 1.21 -23.16
CA LEU A 56 -15.61 0.85 -23.06
C LEU A 56 -14.71 1.96 -23.61
N ASP A 57 -15.09 2.56 -24.73
CA ASP A 57 -14.32 3.63 -25.37
C ASP A 57 -14.32 4.91 -24.53
N GLY A 58 -15.46 5.29 -23.95
CA GLY A 58 -15.53 6.44 -23.05
C GLY A 58 -14.70 6.23 -21.78
N LEU A 59 -14.72 5.02 -21.21
CA LEU A 59 -13.92 4.67 -20.04
C LEU A 59 -12.41 4.66 -20.34
N ALA A 60 -12.00 4.26 -21.55
CA ALA A 60 -10.59 4.26 -21.94
C ALA A 60 -10.02 5.67 -22.18
N ASN A 61 -10.86 6.64 -22.54
CA ASN A 61 -10.43 7.99 -22.90
C ASN A 61 -10.64 9.03 -21.77
N THR A 62 -11.27 8.66 -20.66
CA THR A 62 -11.46 9.54 -19.51
C THR A 62 -10.32 9.42 -18.49
N ASN A 63 -9.92 10.56 -17.93
CA ASN A 63 -9.02 10.63 -16.77
C ASN A 63 -9.79 10.67 -15.44
N ALA A 64 -11.11 10.86 -15.47
CA ALA A 64 -11.95 11.03 -14.28
C ALA A 64 -13.31 10.32 -14.44
N PRO A 65 -13.33 8.97 -14.52
CA PRO A 65 -14.53 8.20 -14.85
C PRO A 65 -15.69 8.41 -13.85
N ALA A 66 -15.37 8.61 -12.57
CA ALA A 66 -16.36 8.91 -11.54
C ALA A 66 -17.09 10.24 -11.78
N ALA A 67 -16.33 11.28 -12.12
CA ALA A 67 -16.87 12.62 -12.37
C ALA A 67 -17.72 12.64 -13.64
N ASP A 68 -17.21 12.03 -14.72
CA ASP A 68 -17.90 11.98 -16.01
C ASP A 68 -19.20 11.19 -15.93
N LEU A 69 -19.21 10.03 -15.25
CA LEU A 69 -20.44 9.27 -15.02
C LEU A 69 -21.46 10.10 -14.25
N MET A 70 -21.05 10.75 -13.16
CA MET A 70 -21.97 11.52 -12.32
C MET A 70 -22.49 12.77 -13.03
N ARG A 71 -21.66 13.39 -13.88
CA ARG A 71 -22.07 14.50 -14.74
C ARG A 71 -23.11 14.07 -15.77
N LEU A 72 -22.96 12.90 -16.38
CA LEU A 72 -23.92 12.37 -17.35
C LEU A 72 -25.22 11.93 -16.68
N ALA A 73 -25.15 11.33 -15.50
CA ALA A 73 -26.32 10.80 -14.80
C ALA A 73 -27.13 11.87 -14.04
N PHE A 74 -26.46 12.84 -13.41
CA PHE A 74 -27.07 13.80 -12.49
C PHE A 74 -26.72 15.26 -12.79
N GLY A 75 -26.03 15.53 -13.90
CA GLY A 75 -25.59 16.87 -14.27
C GLY A 75 -24.45 17.40 -13.39
N ARG A 76 -24.20 18.70 -13.52
CA ARG A 76 -23.14 19.42 -12.79
C ARG A 76 -23.22 19.28 -11.26
N PRO A 77 -24.41 19.24 -10.60
CA PRO A 77 -24.47 19.03 -9.15
C PRO A 77 -23.91 17.66 -8.73
N GLY A 78 -24.19 16.60 -9.50
CA GLY A 78 -23.67 15.26 -9.21
C GLY A 78 -22.16 15.16 -9.37
N GLU A 79 -21.61 15.81 -10.40
CA GLU A 79 -20.17 15.94 -10.62
C GLU A 79 -19.47 16.61 -9.42
N ILE A 80 -19.98 17.76 -8.95
CA ILE A 80 -19.41 18.47 -7.81
C ILE A 80 -19.47 17.62 -6.53
N LEU A 81 -20.57 16.91 -6.32
CA LEU A 81 -20.73 16.03 -5.16
C LEU A 81 -19.71 14.90 -5.15
N ILE A 82 -19.51 14.19 -6.26
CA ILE A 82 -18.56 13.08 -6.30
C ILE A 82 -17.11 13.56 -6.21
N VAL A 83 -16.78 14.67 -6.89
CA VAL A 83 -15.42 15.24 -6.86
C VAL A 83 -15.07 15.71 -5.45
N SER A 84 -15.98 16.41 -4.77
CA SER A 84 -15.76 16.83 -3.38
C SER A 84 -15.62 15.64 -2.42
N THR A 85 -16.46 14.62 -2.57
CA THR A 85 -16.39 13.40 -1.75
C THR A 85 -15.05 12.69 -1.92
N VAL A 86 -14.61 12.49 -3.18
CA VAL A 86 -13.33 11.85 -3.49
C VAL A 86 -12.15 12.69 -2.98
N ALA A 87 -12.21 14.01 -3.13
CA ALA A 87 -11.17 14.91 -2.62
C ALA A 87 -11.06 14.85 -1.09
N THR A 88 -12.18 14.89 -0.37
CA THR A 88 -12.19 14.77 1.09
C THR A 88 -11.68 13.40 1.55
N ALA A 89 -12.07 12.32 0.86
CA ALA A 89 -11.56 10.99 1.14
C ALA A 89 -10.05 10.89 0.92
N ALA A 90 -9.53 11.48 -0.17
CA ALA A 90 -8.10 11.53 -0.47
C ALA A 90 -7.30 12.29 0.59
N VAL A 91 -7.81 13.44 1.07
CA VAL A 91 -7.18 14.21 2.15
C VAL A 91 -7.22 13.42 3.46
N SER A 92 -8.34 12.76 3.75
CA SER A 92 -8.50 11.95 4.97
C SER A 92 -7.51 10.78 5.02
N ILE A 93 -7.38 10.02 3.91
CA ILE A 93 -6.42 8.91 3.85
C ILE A 93 -4.97 9.42 3.87
N MET A 94 -4.67 10.54 3.22
CA MET A 94 -3.34 11.16 3.27
C MET A 94 -2.94 11.52 4.70
N ASN A 95 -3.87 12.11 5.47
CA ASN A 95 -3.64 12.40 6.88
C ASN A 95 -3.38 11.12 7.71
N ALA A 96 -4.19 10.07 7.49
CA ALA A 96 -3.98 8.79 8.18
C ALA A 96 -2.61 8.16 7.85
N LEU A 97 -2.21 8.18 6.58
CA LEU A 97 -0.93 7.64 6.12
C LEU A 97 0.27 8.41 6.69
N LEU A 98 0.18 9.74 6.82
CA LEU A 98 1.22 10.54 7.47
C LEU A 98 1.39 10.19 8.95
N ILE A 99 0.27 9.99 9.66
CA ILE A 99 0.29 9.62 11.08
C ILE A 99 0.89 8.23 11.28
N VAL A 100 0.43 7.23 10.49
CA VAL A 100 0.92 5.85 10.58
C VAL A 100 2.39 5.78 10.15
N GLY A 101 2.74 6.40 9.01
CA GLY A 101 4.09 6.40 8.48
C GLY A 101 5.11 7.08 9.39
N ALA A 102 4.73 8.17 10.07
CA ALA A 102 5.60 8.82 11.04
C ALA A 102 5.90 7.90 12.25
N ARG A 103 4.90 7.14 12.73
CA ARG A 103 5.09 6.17 13.83
C ARG A 103 5.94 4.98 13.43
N THR A 104 5.75 4.43 12.22
CA THR A 104 6.59 3.34 11.72
C THR A 104 8.03 3.80 11.51
N THR A 105 8.24 5.04 11.05
CA THR A 105 9.58 5.61 10.88
C THR A 105 10.26 5.87 12.23
N PHE A 106 9.52 6.37 13.22
CA PHE A 106 10.00 6.54 14.58
C PHE A 106 10.41 5.20 15.22
N ALA A 107 9.55 4.17 15.11
CA ALA A 107 9.88 2.83 15.62
C ALA A 107 11.11 2.24 14.92
N ALA A 108 11.24 2.43 13.60
CA ALA A 108 12.44 2.01 12.87
C ALA A 108 13.71 2.78 13.30
N ALA A 109 13.57 4.05 13.69
CA ALA A 109 14.69 4.88 14.14
C ALA A 109 15.23 4.45 15.51
N GLN A 110 14.42 3.85 16.38
CA GLN A 110 14.85 3.29 17.67
C GLN A 110 15.84 2.14 17.51
N ASP A 111 15.65 1.33 16.48
CA ASP A 111 16.52 0.19 16.18
C ASP A 111 17.76 0.59 15.36
N LEU A 112 17.83 1.85 14.90
CA LEU A 112 18.80 2.31 13.92
C LEU A 112 19.57 3.55 14.40
N SER A 113 20.80 3.35 14.86
CA SER A 113 21.69 4.40 15.40
C SER A 113 21.91 5.58 14.43
N GLY A 114 21.93 5.32 13.12
CA GLY A 114 22.10 6.36 12.09
C GLY A 114 20.84 7.20 11.82
N LEU A 115 19.71 6.90 12.47
CA LEU A 115 18.45 7.64 12.37
C LEU A 115 18.00 8.19 13.73
N ALA A 116 18.90 8.25 14.73
CA ALA A 116 18.56 8.67 16.09
C ALA A 116 17.85 10.04 16.18
N ASP A 117 18.11 10.95 15.24
CA ASP A 117 17.41 12.23 15.16
C ASP A 117 15.91 12.12 14.88
N LEU A 118 15.45 11.01 14.30
CA LEU A 118 14.05 10.71 14.01
C LEU A 118 13.34 9.98 15.16
N ASP A 119 14.08 9.48 16.16
CA ASP A 119 13.56 8.85 17.39
C ASP A 119 13.16 9.88 18.47
N HIS A 120 12.78 11.10 18.05
CA HIS A 120 12.31 12.11 18.99
C HIS A 120 10.78 12.11 19.08
N TRP A 121 10.26 11.81 20.27
CA TRP A 121 8.85 11.93 20.60
C TRP A 121 8.54 13.31 21.20
N ASP A 122 7.61 14.05 20.58
CA ASP A 122 7.10 15.30 21.14
C ASP A 122 5.98 14.98 22.15
N GLU A 123 6.29 15.10 23.45
CA GLU A 123 5.36 14.83 24.55
C GLU A 123 4.15 15.77 24.57
N LEU A 124 4.32 17.04 24.19
CA LEU A 124 3.24 18.03 24.20
C LEU A 124 2.20 17.74 23.12
N ARG A 125 2.65 17.22 21.97
CA ARG A 125 1.78 16.90 20.83
C ARG A 125 1.40 15.43 20.74
N GLY A 126 2.07 14.54 21.48
CA GLY A 126 1.86 13.10 21.43
C GLY A 126 2.20 12.50 20.06
N THR A 127 3.21 13.05 19.36
CA THR A 127 3.56 12.64 17.99
C THR A 127 5.07 12.71 17.72
N PRO A 128 5.64 11.86 16.83
CA PRO A 128 7.03 11.97 16.43
C PRO A 128 7.21 13.05 15.36
N ALA A 129 7.32 14.31 15.79
CA ALA A 129 7.30 15.48 14.89
C ALA A 129 8.43 15.47 13.85
N ARG A 130 9.63 15.04 14.23
CA ARG A 130 10.79 14.99 13.31
C ARG A 130 10.61 13.93 12.22
N ALA A 131 10.12 12.75 12.57
CA ALA A 131 9.79 11.69 11.61
C ALA A 131 8.68 12.14 10.64
N MET A 132 7.67 12.86 11.15
CA MET A 132 6.59 13.42 10.33
C MET A 132 7.11 14.48 9.34
N LEU A 133 7.99 15.37 9.78
CA LEU A 133 8.63 16.36 8.89
C LEU A 133 9.53 15.70 7.85
N ALA A 134 10.30 14.68 8.22
CA ALA A 134 11.11 13.93 7.29
C ALA A 134 10.26 13.24 6.21
N MET A 135 9.16 12.58 6.61
CA MET A 135 8.22 11.95 5.68
C MET A 135 7.54 12.98 4.76
N GLY A 136 7.14 14.14 5.29
CA GLY A 136 6.60 15.24 4.51
C GLY A 136 7.62 15.79 3.50
N GLY A 137 8.88 15.97 3.94
CA GLY A 137 9.99 16.39 3.07
C GLY A 137 10.24 15.42 1.92
N VAL A 138 10.33 14.11 2.21
CA VAL A 138 10.47 13.07 1.19
C VAL A 138 9.27 13.08 0.24
N SER A 139 8.05 13.25 0.76
CA SER A 139 6.84 13.32 -0.06
C SER A 139 6.87 14.51 -1.03
N ILE A 140 7.29 15.70 -0.56
CA ILE A 140 7.44 16.90 -1.40
C ILE A 140 8.52 16.69 -2.47
N LEU A 141 9.66 16.09 -2.09
CA LEU A 141 10.73 15.77 -3.04
C LEU A 141 10.25 14.80 -4.12
N LEU A 142 9.49 13.76 -3.73
CA LEU A 142 8.90 12.82 -4.68
C LEU A 142 7.89 13.50 -5.60
N ILE A 143 7.05 14.42 -5.08
CA ILE A 143 6.13 15.23 -5.89
C ILE A 143 6.91 16.09 -6.90
N GLY A 144 7.98 16.75 -6.45
CA GLY A 144 8.87 17.51 -7.33
C GLY A 144 9.45 16.64 -8.44
N PHE A 145 9.98 15.46 -8.10
CA PHE A 145 10.51 14.50 -9.07
C PHE A 145 9.45 13.98 -10.04
N GLY A 146 8.23 13.70 -9.54
CA GLY A 146 7.10 13.27 -10.35
C GLY A 146 6.62 14.35 -11.33
N SER A 147 6.67 15.63 -10.94
CA SER A 147 6.27 16.75 -11.81
C SER A 147 7.15 16.92 -13.05
N LEU A 148 8.42 16.47 -12.98
CA LEU A 148 9.36 16.47 -14.09
C LEU A 148 9.08 15.34 -15.12
N THR A 149 8.24 14.37 -14.77
CA THR A 149 7.90 13.22 -15.62
C THR A 149 6.49 13.38 -16.19
N ARG A 150 6.29 13.11 -17.49
CA ARG A 150 5.00 13.26 -18.21
C ARG A 150 3.81 12.47 -17.62
N GLY A 151 4.06 11.54 -16.69
CA GLY A 151 3.04 10.75 -16.00
C GLY A 151 3.34 10.60 -14.50
N GLY A 152 3.61 11.71 -13.80
CA GLY A 152 4.14 11.75 -12.43
C GLY A 152 3.49 10.76 -11.45
N PHE A 153 2.16 10.68 -11.40
CA PHE A 153 1.45 9.73 -10.51
C PHE A 153 1.70 8.27 -10.88
N SER A 154 1.53 7.90 -12.16
CA SER A 154 1.79 6.54 -12.65
C SER A 154 3.23 6.13 -12.36
N THR A 155 4.15 7.07 -12.57
CA THR A 155 5.59 6.88 -12.35
C THR A 155 5.91 6.58 -10.88
N MET A 156 5.27 7.30 -9.94
CA MET A 156 5.44 7.03 -8.50
C MET A 156 4.94 5.64 -8.10
N VAL A 157 3.77 5.24 -8.62
CA VAL A 157 3.22 3.89 -8.40
C VAL A 157 4.17 2.83 -8.93
N ASP A 158 4.71 3.05 -10.13
CA ASP A 158 5.66 2.15 -10.79
C ASP A 158 6.98 2.00 -10.00
N TYR A 159 7.42 3.04 -9.28
CA TYR A 159 8.61 2.97 -8.41
C TYR A 159 8.36 2.21 -7.11
N LEU A 160 7.16 2.35 -6.52
CA LEU A 160 6.81 1.73 -5.26
C LEU A 160 6.45 0.24 -5.41
N ALA A 161 5.81 -0.12 -6.52
CA ALA A 161 5.27 -1.47 -6.71
C ALA A 161 6.32 -2.59 -6.56
N PRO A 162 7.51 -2.54 -7.20
CA PRO A 162 8.54 -3.58 -7.03
C PRO A 162 8.98 -3.74 -5.57
N VAL A 163 9.15 -2.63 -4.85
CA VAL A 163 9.57 -2.65 -3.44
C VAL A 163 8.51 -3.32 -2.57
N TYR A 164 7.25 -2.92 -2.77
CA TYR A 164 6.11 -3.48 -2.05
C TYR A 164 5.95 -4.99 -2.29
N TRP A 165 6.01 -5.43 -3.55
CA TRP A 165 5.88 -6.85 -3.90
C TRP A 165 7.07 -7.68 -3.44
N PHE A 166 8.28 -7.10 -3.43
CA PHE A 166 9.47 -7.74 -2.88
C PHE A 166 9.29 -8.03 -1.38
N PHE A 167 8.94 -7.03 -0.57
CA PHE A 167 8.73 -7.26 0.86
C PHE A 167 7.54 -8.18 1.15
N LEU A 168 6.44 -8.09 0.38
CA LEU A 168 5.34 -9.05 0.50
C LEU A 168 5.77 -10.50 0.19
N SER A 169 6.63 -10.69 -0.81
CA SER A 169 7.17 -12.02 -1.13
C SER A 169 8.05 -12.55 0.02
N LEU A 170 8.88 -11.69 0.63
CA LEU A 170 9.68 -12.06 1.80
C LEU A 170 8.81 -12.41 3.00
N SER A 171 7.75 -11.65 3.26
CA SER A 171 6.78 -11.95 4.33
C SER A 171 6.08 -13.30 4.09
N ALA A 172 5.68 -13.60 2.85
CA ALA A 172 5.10 -14.89 2.49
C ALA A 172 6.09 -16.05 2.72
N LEU A 173 7.35 -15.86 2.32
CA LEU A 173 8.43 -16.82 2.54
C LEU A 173 8.71 -17.01 4.03
N ALA A 174 8.69 -15.94 4.82
CA ALA A 174 8.93 -15.97 6.26
C ALA A 174 7.91 -16.89 6.96
N VAL A 175 6.64 -16.89 6.56
CA VAL A 175 5.63 -17.82 7.09
C VAL A 175 6.01 -19.29 6.86
N ILE A 176 6.54 -19.61 5.67
CA ILE A 176 7.00 -20.96 5.33
C ILE A 176 8.26 -21.33 6.13
N VAL A 177 9.21 -20.41 6.27
CA VAL A 177 10.46 -20.62 7.01
C VAL A 177 10.20 -20.77 8.52
N LEU A 178 9.36 -19.91 9.11
CA LEU A 178 8.97 -19.97 10.53
C LEU A 178 8.23 -21.26 10.87
N ARG A 179 7.52 -21.84 9.90
CA ARG A 179 6.89 -23.15 10.08
C ARG A 179 7.89 -24.28 10.28
N VAL A 180 9.05 -24.20 9.64
CA VAL A 180 10.14 -25.17 9.75
C VAL A 180 11.05 -24.87 10.95
N ARG A 181 11.40 -23.59 11.16
CA ARG A 181 12.33 -23.18 12.23
C ARG A 181 11.71 -23.16 13.63
N SER A 182 10.43 -22.84 13.74
CA SER A 182 9.72 -22.72 15.02
C SER A 182 8.42 -23.53 15.00
N PRO A 183 8.48 -24.86 14.92
CA PRO A 183 7.30 -25.74 14.77
C PRO A 183 6.33 -25.61 15.94
N ASP A 184 6.85 -25.44 17.17
CA ASP A 184 6.09 -25.47 18.43
C ASP A 184 5.60 -24.10 18.90
N ALA A 185 5.89 -23.02 18.16
CA ALA A 185 5.42 -21.69 18.52
C ALA A 185 3.87 -21.66 18.58
N PRO A 186 3.27 -20.99 19.58
CA PRO A 186 1.82 -20.84 19.67
C PRO A 186 1.32 -20.08 18.44
N ARG A 187 0.33 -20.66 17.75
CA ARG A 187 -0.25 -20.09 16.53
C ARG A 187 -1.74 -19.83 16.75
N PRO A 188 -2.12 -18.60 17.12
CA PRO A 188 -3.51 -18.21 17.21
C PRO A 188 -4.21 -18.45 15.88
N PHE A 189 -3.65 -18.01 14.76
CA PHE A 189 -4.19 -18.29 13.43
C PHE A 189 -3.38 -19.36 12.67
N ARG A 190 -4.06 -20.27 11.96
CA ARG A 190 -3.45 -21.23 11.05
C ARG A 190 -4.02 -21.03 9.65
N VAL A 191 -3.13 -20.74 8.69
CA VAL A 191 -3.50 -20.56 7.28
C VAL A 191 -4.19 -21.82 6.75
N PRO A 192 -5.43 -21.71 6.23
CA PRO A 192 -6.12 -22.84 5.62
C PRO A 192 -5.42 -23.26 4.32
N GLY A 193 -5.38 -24.56 4.04
CA GLY A 193 -4.73 -25.10 2.83
C GLY A 193 -3.19 -25.04 2.84
N TYR A 194 -2.57 -25.00 4.02
CA TYR A 194 -1.11 -25.10 4.13
C TYR A 194 -0.59 -26.45 3.59
N PRO A 195 0.50 -26.49 2.80
CA PRO A 195 1.38 -25.38 2.40
C PRO A 195 1.01 -24.72 1.07
N VAL A 196 -0.05 -25.16 0.39
CA VAL A 196 -0.42 -24.69 -0.95
C VAL A 196 -0.74 -23.19 -0.95
N THR A 197 -1.54 -22.71 0.00
CA THR A 197 -1.97 -21.29 0.02
C THR A 197 -0.79 -20.31 0.17
N PRO A 198 0.14 -20.46 1.13
CA PRO A 198 1.32 -19.60 1.21
C PRO A 198 2.24 -19.69 0.00
N ILE A 199 2.41 -20.88 -0.60
CA ILE A 199 3.25 -21.05 -1.79
C ILE A 199 2.65 -20.34 -2.99
N LEU A 200 1.35 -20.49 -3.24
CA LEU A 200 0.66 -19.78 -4.32
C LEU A 200 0.74 -18.26 -4.13
N PHE A 201 0.58 -17.78 -2.89
CA PHE A 201 0.70 -16.36 -2.58
C PHE A 201 2.14 -15.86 -2.84
N PHE A 202 3.15 -16.60 -2.38
CA PHE A 202 4.56 -16.30 -2.65
C PHE A 202 4.86 -16.22 -4.16
N LEU A 203 4.42 -17.22 -4.93
CA LEU A 203 4.60 -17.25 -6.39
C LEU A 203 3.87 -16.09 -7.09
N SER A 204 2.67 -15.72 -6.61
CA SER A 204 1.91 -14.59 -7.17
C SER A 204 2.61 -13.25 -6.91
N CYS A 205 3.15 -13.05 -5.70
CA CYS A 205 3.97 -11.88 -5.37
C CYS A 205 5.23 -11.83 -6.22
N LEU A 206 5.91 -12.98 -6.39
CA LEU A 206 7.12 -13.08 -7.21
C LEU A 206 6.85 -12.81 -8.69
N TYR A 207 5.74 -13.32 -9.23
CA TYR A 207 5.30 -13.04 -10.59
C TYR A 207 5.00 -11.54 -10.78
N THR A 208 4.30 -10.92 -9.82
CA THR A 208 3.96 -9.50 -9.91
C THR A 208 5.20 -8.62 -9.77
N LEU A 209 6.15 -9.00 -8.92
CA LEU A 209 7.47 -8.38 -8.83
C LEU A 209 8.20 -8.45 -10.17
N TYR A 210 8.29 -9.65 -10.76
CA TYR A 210 8.91 -9.85 -12.07
C TYR A 210 8.23 -9.02 -13.17
N ALA A 211 6.91 -9.03 -13.22
CA ALA A 211 6.14 -8.25 -14.18
C ALA A 211 6.38 -6.74 -14.01
N SER A 212 6.48 -6.26 -12.77
CA SER A 212 6.76 -4.85 -12.46
C SER A 212 8.17 -4.47 -12.90
N LEU A 213 9.17 -5.31 -12.63
CA LEU A 213 10.56 -5.10 -13.08
C LEU A 213 10.67 -5.09 -14.62
N ALA A 214 10.02 -6.05 -15.29
CA ALA A 214 10.05 -6.20 -16.73
C ALA A 214 9.32 -5.04 -17.46
N TYR A 215 8.23 -4.53 -16.86
CA TYR A 215 7.43 -3.45 -17.41
C TYR A 215 8.09 -2.08 -17.21
N VAL A 216 8.59 -1.80 -16.01
CA VAL A 216 9.00 -0.45 -15.61
C VAL A 216 10.46 -0.15 -16.00
N LYS A 217 11.30 -1.17 -16.28
CA LYS A 217 12.72 -1.10 -16.69
C LYS A 217 13.56 -0.04 -15.94
N ILE A 218 13.47 1.24 -16.32
CA ILE A 218 14.20 2.35 -15.70
C ILE A 218 13.64 2.71 -14.31
N GLY A 219 12.32 2.75 -14.13
CA GLY A 219 11.74 3.10 -12.82
C GLY A 219 11.93 2.04 -11.74
N ALA A 220 12.01 0.77 -12.16
CA ALA A 220 12.40 -0.35 -11.32
C ALA A 220 13.81 -0.17 -10.75
N LEU A 221 14.74 0.42 -11.51
CA LEU A 221 16.10 0.69 -11.04
C LEU A 221 16.11 1.70 -9.89
N VAL A 222 15.21 2.68 -9.86
CA VAL A 222 15.12 3.64 -8.75
C VAL A 222 14.66 2.93 -7.48
N GLY A 223 13.60 2.11 -7.56
CA GLY A 223 13.14 1.32 -6.42
C GLY A 223 14.21 0.35 -5.89
N VAL A 224 14.91 -0.34 -6.80
CA VAL A 224 16.03 -1.24 -6.45
C VAL A 224 17.21 -0.45 -5.88
N ALA A 225 17.52 0.74 -6.41
CA ALA A 225 18.60 1.59 -5.90
C ALA A 225 18.27 2.09 -4.48
N VAL A 226 17.03 2.50 -4.21
CA VAL A 226 16.58 2.88 -2.87
C VAL A 226 16.73 1.70 -1.91
N LEU A 227 16.34 0.49 -2.33
CA LEU A 227 16.55 -0.71 -1.53
C LEU A 227 18.03 -1.03 -1.28
N ALA A 228 18.87 -0.88 -2.30
CA ALA A 228 20.31 -1.10 -2.18
C ALA A 228 20.95 -0.10 -1.22
N VAL A 229 20.59 1.18 -1.31
CA VAL A 229 21.04 2.23 -0.39
C VAL A 229 20.60 1.91 1.03
N GLY A 230 19.34 1.52 1.24
CA GLY A 230 18.84 1.08 2.54
C GLY A 230 19.60 -0.13 3.09
N GLY A 231 19.87 -1.14 2.26
CA GLY A 231 20.64 -2.32 2.65
C GLY A 231 22.09 -1.99 3.02
N ILE A 232 22.75 -1.13 2.25
CA ILE A 232 24.11 -0.65 2.55
C ILE A 232 24.13 0.12 3.87
N PHE A 233 23.16 1.02 4.07
CA PHE A 233 23.01 1.78 5.31
C PHE A 233 22.84 0.87 6.54
N LEU A 234 22.02 -0.19 6.43
CA LEU A 234 21.85 -1.18 7.50
C LEU A 234 23.14 -1.95 7.82
N LEU A 235 23.97 -2.24 6.80
CA LEU A 235 25.26 -2.90 7.01
C LEU A 235 26.23 -2.02 7.79
N PHE A 236 26.25 -0.71 7.52
CA PHE A 236 27.08 0.26 8.25
C PHE A 236 26.62 0.52 9.69
N GLN A 237 25.37 0.23 10.03
CA GLN A 237 24.87 0.37 11.40
C GLN A 237 25.05 -0.87 12.27
N ARG A 238 25.31 -2.03 11.65
CA ARG A 238 25.60 -3.28 12.36
C ARG A 238 27.07 -3.49 12.68
N SER A 239 27.96 -2.61 12.18
CA SER A 239 29.40 -2.56 12.48
C SER A 239 29.71 -1.56 13.59
#